data_AF-A0A8T0DL06-F1
#
_entry.id   AF-A0A8T0DL06-F1
#
_cell.length_a   1.000
_cell.length_b   1.000
_cell.length_c   1.000
_cell.angle_alpha   90.00
_cell.angle_beta   90.00
_cell.angle_gamma   90.00
#
_symmetry.space_group_name_H-M   'P 1'
#
loop_
_entity.id
_entity.type
_entity.pdbx_description
1 polymer ?
#
loop_
_entity_poly.entity_id
_entity_poly.type
_entity_poly.pdbx_seq_one_letter_code
_entity_poly.pdbx_strand_id
1 'polypeptide(L)'
;MSTENLESGLTGSNGKLRKRKHTQSNQLPTGSTGITDEHAAVVVVTQMPCEVADLEPESHGFCGYFIICLITIISICLFPLTIWCSIIIIQSYERGIMLRLGKLRRQNGSPVFGSGIQFKLPCIDQLIKVDMRTVTVSIPPQEVLTKDSVTVAVDAVVYMRVVDPASAILRVEKWKTSTELLSVSILRTVIGNYSLAELLTCREEIDARLRRDLDQATEAWGIKVSRLVSILLNTSRHTVF
;
A
#
# COMPACT_ATOMS: atom_id res chain seq x y z
N MET A 1 17.29 -4.08 -64.09
CA MET A 1 16.47 -5.30 -64.19
C MET A 1 15.78 -5.45 -62.83
N SER A 2 14.62 -4.82 -62.58
CA SER A 2 13.48 -4.55 -63.49
C SER A 2 12.92 -5.88 -64.01
N THR A 3 11.64 -6.25 -63.88
CA THR A 3 10.42 -5.52 -63.43
C THR A 3 9.47 -6.45 -62.62
N GLU A 4 8.22 -6.16 -62.21
CA GLU A 4 7.27 -5.05 -62.43
C GLU A 4 6.37 -4.80 -61.19
N ASN A 5 5.73 -3.64 -61.13
CA ASN A 5 4.51 -3.33 -60.37
C ASN A 5 3.25 -3.66 -61.21
N LEU A 6 2.08 -3.83 -60.59
CA LEU A 6 0.79 -3.27 -61.06
C LEU A 6 -0.29 -3.52 -59.99
N GLU A 7 -0.78 -2.46 -59.32
CA GLU A 7 -2.15 -1.89 -59.42
C GLU A 7 -3.26 -2.67 -58.66
N SER A 8 -4.29 -2.03 -58.07
CA SER A 8 -4.78 -0.63 -58.01
C SER A 8 -5.34 -0.35 -56.59
N GLY A 9 -5.49 0.88 -56.05
CA GLY A 9 -6.38 1.97 -56.51
C GLY A 9 -7.86 1.64 -56.22
N LEU A 10 -8.75 2.49 -55.65
CA LEU A 10 -8.77 3.90 -55.23
C LEU A 10 -9.85 4.06 -54.12
N THR A 11 -9.74 4.98 -53.16
CA THR A 11 -10.54 6.25 -53.00
C THR A 11 -10.72 6.46 -51.48
N GLY A 12 -10.87 7.64 -50.89
CA GLY A 12 -11.09 8.97 -51.45
C GLY A 12 -12.41 9.58 -50.95
N SER A 13 -12.34 10.80 -50.39
CA SER A 13 -13.46 11.68 -49.96
C SER A 13 -14.04 11.45 -48.55
N ASN A 14 -13.88 12.37 -47.59
CA ASN A 14 -14.54 13.69 -47.40
C ASN A 14 -16.06 13.63 -47.11
N GLY A 15 -16.49 14.17 -45.96
CA GLY A 15 -17.91 14.15 -45.52
C GLY A 15 -18.23 15.20 -44.44
N LYS A 16 -18.46 16.45 -44.86
CA LYS A 16 -18.64 17.63 -43.98
C LYS A 16 -20.09 18.14 -44.02
N LEU A 17 -20.94 17.74 -43.07
CA LEU A 17 -22.28 18.31 -42.79
C LEU A 17 -22.34 18.63 -41.28
N ARG A 18 -22.51 19.84 -40.74
CA ARG A 18 -23.20 21.11 -41.11
C ARG A 18 -24.73 21.14 -40.85
N LYS A 19 -25.05 21.52 -39.61
CA LYS A 19 -26.22 22.32 -39.12
C LYS A 19 -27.65 21.92 -39.55
N ARG A 20 -28.55 21.89 -38.55
CA ARG A 20 -29.80 22.68 -38.61
C ARG A 20 -30.05 23.40 -37.27
N LYS A 21 -30.63 24.60 -37.37
CA LYS A 21 -31.13 25.44 -36.25
C LYS A 21 -32.65 25.43 -36.28
N HIS A 22 -33.28 25.49 -35.11
CA HIS A 22 -34.49 26.26 -34.78
C HIS A 22 -34.35 26.58 -33.27
N THR A 23 -34.45 27.78 -32.71
CA THR A 23 -35.16 29.04 -33.03
C THR A 23 -36.66 29.02 -32.72
N GLN A 24 -36.97 29.31 -31.45
CA GLN A 24 -37.89 30.36 -30.92
C GLN A 24 -37.64 30.38 -29.39
N SER A 25 -37.25 31.45 -28.68
CA SER A 25 -37.63 32.88 -28.61
C SER A 25 -38.58 33.18 -27.44
N ASN A 26 -38.06 33.82 -26.40
CA ASN A 26 -38.63 34.94 -25.64
C ASN A 26 -37.56 35.36 -24.61
N GLN A 27 -36.80 36.42 -24.87
CA GLN A 27 -37.11 37.85 -24.63
C GLN A 27 -36.65 38.33 -23.25
N LEU A 28 -35.58 39.15 -23.29
CA LEU A 28 -35.09 40.10 -22.27
C LEU A 28 -36.14 41.23 -22.05
N PRO A 29 -36.02 42.16 -21.07
CA PRO A 29 -34.79 42.85 -20.61
C PRO A 29 -34.66 42.93 -19.06
N THR A 30 -33.75 43.65 -18.37
CA THR A 30 -32.90 44.84 -18.68
C THR A 30 -31.77 45.00 -17.63
N GLY A 31 -30.67 45.69 -17.97
CA GLY A 31 -29.68 46.29 -17.01
C GLY A 31 -28.56 45.36 -16.52
N SER A 32 -27.26 45.55 -16.86
CA SER A 32 -26.31 46.62 -16.46
C SER A 32 -25.93 46.52 -14.97
N THR A 33 -24.67 46.37 -14.51
CA THR A 33 -23.34 46.88 -14.94
C THR A 33 -22.19 46.15 -14.21
N GLY A 34 -20.92 46.31 -14.65
CA GLY A 34 -19.69 45.96 -13.89
C GLY A 34 -19.15 44.53 -14.18
N ILE A 35 -17.84 44.23 -14.36
CA ILE A 35 -16.58 44.80 -13.82
C ILE A 35 -16.57 44.68 -12.28
N THR A 36 -15.74 43.87 -11.60
CA THR A 36 -14.51 43.12 -11.95
C THR A 36 -14.36 41.84 -11.09
N ASP A 37 -13.22 41.14 -11.28
CA ASP A 37 -12.42 40.45 -10.25
C ASP A 37 -12.38 38.91 -10.18
N GLU A 38 -11.13 38.45 -10.08
CA GLU A 38 -10.69 37.08 -9.88
C GLU A 38 -10.87 36.64 -8.40
N HIS A 39 -10.36 35.46 -8.02
CA HIS A 39 -10.42 34.84 -6.68
C HIS A 39 -11.66 34.00 -6.33
N ALA A 40 -12.15 33.21 -7.28
CA ALA A 40 -13.06 32.09 -6.99
C ALA A 40 -12.34 30.89 -6.34
N ALA A 41 -12.12 30.92 -5.01
CA ALA A 41 -11.97 29.73 -4.13
C ALA A 41 -11.79 30.06 -2.62
N VAL A 42 -12.35 31.16 -2.11
CA VAL A 42 -12.24 31.52 -0.69
C VAL A 42 -13.64 31.70 -0.08
N VAL A 43 -13.96 30.83 0.88
CA VAL A 43 -15.02 30.96 1.90
C VAL A 43 -16.43 31.32 1.37
N VAL A 44 -17.21 30.30 0.99
CA VAL A 44 -18.69 30.36 1.00
C VAL A 44 -19.28 29.07 1.58
N VAL A 45 -19.11 28.88 2.90
CA VAL A 45 -20.07 28.12 3.73
C VAL A 45 -20.21 28.86 5.06
N THR A 46 -20.93 29.98 5.02
CA THR A 46 -21.56 30.59 6.20
C THR A 46 -22.74 31.42 5.75
N GLN A 47 -23.79 31.43 6.58
CA GLN A 47 -25.01 32.25 6.45
C GLN A 47 -25.97 31.89 5.31
N MET A 48 -26.83 30.90 5.58
CA MET A 48 -28.25 31.23 5.71
C MET A 48 -28.57 31.32 7.21
N PRO A 49 -29.20 32.40 7.70
CA PRO A 49 -29.52 32.57 9.12
C PRO A 49 -30.93 32.05 9.45
N CYS A 50 -31.03 31.14 10.42
CA CYS A 50 -32.28 30.79 11.10
C CYS A 50 -31.99 30.55 12.59
N GLU A 51 -32.91 31.02 13.44
CA GLU A 51 -32.87 31.00 14.91
C GLU A 51 -31.51 31.35 15.57
N VAL A 52 -31.28 32.66 15.74
CA VAL A 52 -30.56 33.12 16.94
C VAL A 52 -31.55 32.97 18.09
N ALA A 53 -31.54 31.82 18.76
CA ALA A 53 -32.31 31.62 19.99
C ALA A 53 -31.85 32.65 21.03
N ASP A 54 -32.81 33.35 21.63
CA ASP A 54 -32.55 34.49 22.49
C ASP A 54 -31.63 34.14 23.68
N LEU A 55 -30.49 34.82 23.74
CA LEU A 55 -29.63 34.84 24.91
C LEU A 55 -30.17 35.88 25.90
N GLU A 56 -31.27 35.54 26.60
CA GLU A 56 -31.44 36.09 27.93
C GLU A 56 -30.29 35.56 28.81
N PRO A 57 -29.50 36.42 29.47
CA PRO A 57 -28.51 35.97 30.43
C PRO A 57 -29.22 35.55 31.72
N GLU A 58 -29.85 34.38 31.67
CA GLU A 58 -30.23 33.59 32.84
C GLU A 58 -29.11 33.67 33.86
N SER A 59 -29.44 34.07 35.09
CA SER A 59 -28.47 34.39 36.13
C SER A 59 -27.61 33.17 36.45
N HIS A 60 -26.48 33.03 35.73
CA HIS A 60 -25.46 32.02 35.96
C HIS A 60 -24.79 32.29 37.31
N GLY A 61 -25.44 31.82 38.38
CA GLY A 61 -24.90 31.80 39.72
C GLY A 61 -23.59 31.00 39.76
N PHE A 62 -22.97 30.92 40.93
CA PHE A 62 -21.65 30.32 41.13
C PHE A 62 -21.42 28.97 40.40
N CYS A 63 -22.46 28.14 40.30
CA CYS A 63 -22.48 26.89 39.52
C CYS A 63 -22.14 27.07 38.02
N GLY A 64 -22.74 28.05 37.33
CA GLY A 64 -22.51 28.28 35.90
C GLY A 64 -21.08 28.74 35.60
N TYR A 65 -20.56 29.67 36.39
CA TYR A 65 -19.16 30.10 36.28
C TYR A 65 -18.18 28.95 36.54
N PHE A 66 -18.47 28.10 37.53
CA PHE A 66 -17.66 26.91 37.82
C PHE A 66 -17.62 25.92 36.66
N ILE A 67 -18.76 25.66 35.99
CA ILE A 67 -18.83 24.79 34.81
C ILE A 67 -18.03 25.36 33.64
N ILE A 68 -18.13 26.66 33.37
CA ILE A 68 -17.39 27.33 32.29
C ILE A 68 -15.87 27.31 32.57
N CYS A 69 -15.45 27.56 33.81
CA CYS A 69 -14.06 27.41 34.23
C CYS A 69 -13.56 25.97 34.05
N LEU A 70 -14.37 24.97 34.40
CA LEU A 70 -13.97 23.57 34.30
C LEU A 70 -13.82 23.14 32.82
N ILE A 71 -14.75 23.53 31.94
CA ILE A 71 -14.66 23.26 30.49
C ILE A 71 -13.45 23.97 29.86
N THR A 72 -13.20 25.23 30.21
CA THR A 72 -12.04 25.98 29.67
C THR A 72 -10.71 25.40 30.14
N ILE A 73 -10.60 24.98 31.42
CA ILE A 73 -9.43 24.27 31.95
C ILE A 73 -9.21 22.93 31.21
N ILE A 74 -10.27 22.14 31.00
CA ILE A 74 -10.17 20.89 30.22
C ILE A 74 -9.71 21.16 28.79
N SER A 75 -10.26 22.18 28.12
CA SER A 75 -9.88 22.56 26.76
C SER A 75 -8.40 22.97 26.66
N ILE A 76 -7.93 23.81 27.60
CA ILE A 76 -6.54 24.26 27.70
C ILE A 76 -5.58 23.09 27.97
N CYS A 77 -5.98 22.09 28.76
CA CYS A 77 -5.18 20.87 28.98
C CYS A 77 -5.19 19.89 27.79
N LEU A 78 -6.33 19.68 27.12
CA LEU A 78 -6.42 18.73 25.99
C LEU A 78 -5.70 19.24 24.74
N PHE A 79 -5.71 20.55 24.48
CA PHE A 79 -5.16 21.15 23.27
C PHE A 79 -3.66 20.80 23.04
N PRO A 80 -2.73 21.03 23.99
CA PRO A 80 -1.32 20.67 23.80
C PRO A 80 -1.09 19.15 23.74
N LEU A 81 -1.85 18.36 24.52
CA LEU A 81 -1.78 16.90 24.47
C LEU A 81 -2.15 16.35 23.08
N THR A 82 -3.19 16.91 22.46
CA THR A 82 -3.66 16.52 21.13
C THR A 82 -2.61 16.83 20.05
N ILE A 83 -1.97 18.01 20.14
CA ILE A 83 -0.87 18.40 19.23
C ILE A 83 0.34 17.47 19.39
N TRP A 84 0.76 17.20 20.63
CA TRP A 84 1.91 16.32 20.91
C TRP A 84 1.69 14.90 20.38
N CYS A 85 0.50 14.31 20.61
CA CYS A 85 0.12 12.99 20.12
C CYS A 85 -0.03 12.90 18.58
N SER A 86 -0.14 14.04 17.90
CA SER A 86 -0.27 14.10 16.43
C SER A 86 1.07 13.97 15.71
N ILE A 87 2.19 14.28 16.37
CA ILE A 87 3.53 14.28 15.79
C ILE A 87 4.15 12.88 15.91
N ILE A 88 4.48 12.25 14.78
CA ILE A 88 5.26 11.01 14.75
C ILE A 88 6.52 11.20 13.90
N ILE A 89 7.64 10.66 14.40
CA ILE A 89 8.89 10.56 13.65
C ILE A 89 9.00 9.15 13.04
N ILE A 90 9.24 9.08 11.73
CA ILE A 90 9.52 7.84 10.99
C ILE A 90 11.02 7.78 10.71
N GLN A 91 11.67 6.67 11.10
CA GLN A 91 13.11 6.45 10.89
C GLN A 91 13.44 6.31 9.39
N SER A 92 14.67 6.62 8.99
CA SER A 92 15.09 6.57 7.56
C SER A 92 15.02 5.18 6.91
N TYR A 93 15.04 4.11 7.71
CA TYR A 93 14.88 2.71 7.28
C TYR A 93 13.43 2.20 7.40
N GLU A 94 12.54 2.96 8.05
CA GLU A 94 11.12 2.66 8.15
C GLU A 94 10.35 3.33 7.01
N ARG A 95 9.24 2.72 6.60
CA ARG A 95 8.21 3.35 5.78
C ARG A 95 6.86 3.23 6.44
N GLY A 96 6.15 4.35 6.48
CA GLY A 96 4.81 4.43 7.05
C GLY A 96 3.73 4.25 5.99
N ILE A 97 2.62 3.65 6.38
CA ILE A 97 1.34 3.70 5.65
C ILE A 97 0.29 4.27 6.59
N MET A 98 -0.50 5.21 6.09
CA MET A 98 -1.64 5.76 6.82
C MET A 98 -2.95 5.19 6.29
N LEU A 99 -3.66 4.48 7.15
CA LEU A 99 -5.02 4.01 6.92
C LEU A 99 -5.98 4.98 7.60
N ARG A 100 -6.87 5.59 6.80
CA ARG A 100 -7.92 6.49 7.29
C ARG A 100 -9.27 5.82 7.07
N LEU A 101 -9.94 5.44 8.17
CA LEU A 101 -11.25 4.75 8.12
C LEU A 101 -11.23 3.52 7.17
N GLY A 102 -10.17 2.71 7.24
CA GLY A 102 -9.98 1.53 6.38
C GLY A 102 -9.60 1.82 4.92
N LYS A 103 -9.55 3.08 4.48
CA LYS A 103 -9.10 3.45 3.14
C LYS A 103 -7.62 3.84 3.15
N LEU A 104 -6.87 3.31 2.20
CA LEU A 104 -5.48 3.70 1.94
C LEU A 104 -5.45 5.15 1.43
N ARG A 105 -4.87 6.07 2.22
CA ARG A 105 -4.67 7.45 1.77
C ARG A 105 -3.44 7.51 0.87
N ARG A 106 -3.66 7.77 -0.42
CA ARG A 106 -2.60 8.25 -1.31
C ARG A 106 -2.31 9.72 -0.99
N GLN A 107 -1.08 10.04 -0.64
CA GLN A 107 -0.60 11.41 -0.42
C GLN A 107 0.48 11.72 -1.46
N ASN A 108 0.34 12.86 -2.15
CA ASN A 108 1.29 13.31 -3.16
C ASN A 108 1.56 12.25 -4.26
N GLY A 109 0.52 11.50 -4.67
CA GLY A 109 0.59 10.40 -5.66
C GLY A 109 1.06 9.04 -5.13
N SER A 110 1.77 9.01 -3.99
CA SER A 110 2.28 7.79 -3.36
C SER A 110 1.37 7.28 -2.23
N PRO A 111 1.17 5.96 -2.07
CA PRO A 111 0.55 5.39 -0.87
C PRO A 111 1.53 5.25 0.32
N VAL A 112 2.82 5.50 0.09
CA VAL A 112 3.90 5.27 1.07
C VAL A 112 4.47 6.60 1.56
N PHE A 113 4.56 6.75 2.88
CA PHE A 113 5.10 7.93 3.54
C PHE A 113 6.63 7.93 3.55
N GLY A 114 7.21 9.10 3.31
CA GLY A 114 8.64 9.34 3.46
C GLY A 114 9.07 9.37 4.93
N SER A 115 10.35 9.07 5.16
CA SER A 115 11.03 9.28 6.44
C SER A 115 11.00 10.76 6.86
N GLY A 116 10.95 11.02 8.16
CA GLY A 116 10.84 12.37 8.72
C GLY A 116 9.66 12.52 9.67
N ILE A 117 9.30 13.77 9.94
CA ILE A 117 8.18 14.13 10.82
C ILE A 117 6.88 14.05 10.00
N GLN A 118 5.92 13.26 10.47
CA GLN A 118 4.60 13.12 9.88
C GLN A 118 3.52 13.45 10.92
N PHE A 119 2.51 14.20 10.49
CA PHE A 119 1.33 14.49 11.30
C PHE A 119 0.23 13.46 11.02
N LYS A 120 -0.31 12.85 12.09
CA LYS A 120 -1.52 12.01 12.06
C LYS A 120 -2.64 12.67 12.86
N LEU A 121 -3.90 12.45 12.49
CA LEU A 121 -5.02 12.83 13.37
C LEU A 121 -5.27 11.70 14.40
N PRO A 122 -5.21 11.98 15.72
CA PRO A 122 -5.07 10.96 16.76
C PRO A 122 -6.26 10.00 16.95
N CYS A 123 -7.39 10.19 16.24
CA CYS A 123 -8.56 9.30 16.31
C CYS A 123 -8.95 8.65 14.97
N ILE A 124 -8.51 9.19 13.84
CA ILE A 124 -9.00 8.80 12.49
C ILE A 124 -7.92 8.08 11.69
N ASP A 125 -6.65 8.39 11.95
CA ASP A 125 -5.50 7.91 11.18
C ASP A 125 -4.71 6.85 11.96
N GLN A 126 -4.66 5.64 11.41
CA GLN A 126 -3.77 4.58 11.87
C GLN A 126 -2.50 4.59 11.02
N LEU A 127 -1.35 4.88 11.64
CA LEU A 127 -0.04 4.81 11.00
C LEU A 127 0.62 3.47 11.34
N ILE A 128 0.84 2.63 10.33
CA ILE A 128 1.60 1.38 10.48
C ILE A 128 3.00 1.60 9.89
N LYS A 129 4.03 1.23 10.66
CA LYS A 129 5.44 1.31 10.28
C LYS A 129 5.95 -0.06 9.83
N VAL A 130 6.69 -0.09 8.72
CA VAL A 130 7.34 -1.29 8.19
C VAL A 130 8.83 -1.02 8.03
N ASP A 131 9.67 -1.95 8.49
CA ASP A 131 11.12 -1.91 8.24
C ASP A 131 11.42 -2.41 6.81
N MET A 132 12.19 -1.62 6.06
CA MET A 132 12.59 -1.92 4.68
C MET A 132 13.93 -2.68 4.60
N ARG A 133 14.57 -2.96 5.74
CA ARG A 133 15.80 -3.76 5.81
C ARG A 133 15.56 -5.21 5.38
N THR A 134 16.65 -5.87 5.00
CA THR A 134 16.64 -7.32 4.77
C THR A 134 16.45 -8.05 6.08
N VAL A 135 15.42 -8.88 6.15
CA VAL A 135 15.14 -9.79 7.26
C VAL A 135 15.40 -11.23 6.84
N THR A 136 15.79 -12.06 7.79
CA THR A 136 15.93 -13.51 7.63
C THR A 136 14.70 -14.22 8.17
N VAL A 137 14.19 -15.18 7.42
CA VAL A 137 13.20 -16.16 7.88
C VAL A 137 13.82 -17.54 7.71
N SER A 138 13.89 -18.30 8.81
CA SER A 138 14.28 -19.70 8.84
C SER A 138 13.08 -20.58 8.49
N ILE A 139 13.28 -21.61 7.68
CA ILE A 139 12.27 -22.60 7.34
C ILE A 139 12.51 -23.84 8.22
N PRO A 140 11.50 -24.37 8.93
CA PRO A 140 11.70 -25.56 9.75
C PRO A 140 12.09 -26.76 8.87
N PRO A 141 13.02 -27.63 9.33
CA PRO A 141 13.54 -28.74 8.53
C PRO A 141 12.41 -29.65 8.03
N GLN A 142 12.48 -30.04 6.76
CA GLN A 142 11.48 -30.90 6.10
C GLN A 142 12.13 -32.17 5.61
N GLU A 143 11.47 -33.31 5.83
CA GLU A 143 11.81 -34.58 5.18
C GLU A 143 11.09 -34.68 3.84
N VAL A 144 11.86 -34.91 2.77
CA VAL A 144 11.35 -34.98 1.39
C VAL A 144 11.97 -36.18 0.68
N LEU A 145 11.16 -36.88 -0.12
CA LEU A 145 11.62 -37.93 -1.01
C LEU A 145 12.17 -37.30 -2.30
N THR A 146 13.42 -37.61 -2.63
CA THR A 146 14.07 -37.22 -3.90
C THR A 146 13.58 -38.08 -5.06
N LYS A 147 13.92 -37.69 -6.29
CA LYS A 147 13.60 -38.44 -7.52
C LYS A 147 14.07 -39.90 -7.50
N ASP A 148 15.18 -40.17 -6.80
CA ASP A 148 15.76 -41.52 -6.69
C ASP A 148 15.18 -42.32 -5.50
N SER A 149 14.08 -41.86 -4.90
CA SER A 149 13.46 -42.47 -3.72
C SER A 149 14.34 -42.50 -2.46
N VAL A 150 15.32 -41.59 -2.36
CA VAL A 150 16.10 -41.36 -1.14
C VAL A 150 15.45 -40.26 -0.30
N THR A 151 15.25 -40.52 0.99
CA THR A 151 14.74 -39.54 1.96
C THR A 151 15.85 -38.60 2.43
N VAL A 152 15.64 -37.29 2.31
CA VAL A 152 16.60 -36.25 2.71
C VAL A 152 15.90 -35.22 3.61
N ALA A 153 16.55 -34.80 4.69
CA ALA A 153 16.10 -33.67 5.49
C ALA A 153 16.77 -32.37 4.99
N VAL A 154 15.96 -31.33 4.75
CA VAL A 154 16.46 -30.05 4.24
C VAL A 154 15.91 -28.90 5.08
N ASP A 155 16.82 -28.04 5.53
CA ASP A 155 16.57 -26.74 6.16
C ASP A 155 16.89 -25.64 5.13
N ALA A 156 16.33 -24.45 5.25
CA ALA A 156 16.66 -23.33 4.39
C ALA A 156 16.45 -21.97 5.09
N VAL A 157 17.28 -20.98 4.72
CA VAL A 157 17.15 -19.60 5.20
C VAL A 157 16.89 -18.65 4.04
N VAL A 158 15.83 -17.86 4.15
CA VAL A 158 15.40 -16.88 3.14
C VAL A 158 15.73 -15.47 3.61
N TYR A 159 16.50 -14.74 2.79
CA TYR A 159 16.82 -13.34 2.96
C TYR A 159 15.89 -12.51 2.09
N MET A 160 14.91 -11.85 2.70
CA MET A 160 13.88 -11.08 2.00
C MET A 160 13.85 -9.63 2.52
N ARG A 161 13.38 -8.69 1.70
CA ARG A 161 13.07 -7.33 2.15
C ARG A 161 11.75 -6.86 1.55
N VAL A 162 11.06 -5.99 2.26
CA VAL A 162 9.88 -5.30 1.74
C VAL A 162 10.33 -4.25 0.72
N VAL A 163 9.64 -4.17 -0.43
CA VAL A 163 9.86 -3.17 -1.48
C VAL A 163 8.67 -2.23 -1.58
N ASP A 164 7.45 -2.75 -1.52
CA ASP A 164 6.23 -1.97 -1.34
C ASP A 164 5.55 -2.36 -0.02
N PRO A 165 5.63 -1.51 1.04
CA PRO A 165 4.98 -1.82 2.31
C PRO A 165 3.45 -1.79 2.17
N ALA A 166 2.88 -1.00 1.24
CA ALA A 166 1.43 -0.92 1.08
C ALA A 166 0.86 -2.27 0.62
N SER A 167 1.47 -2.91 -0.39
CA SER A 167 1.11 -4.27 -0.79
C SER A 167 1.38 -5.31 0.31
N ALA A 168 2.50 -5.18 1.04
CA ALA A 168 2.88 -6.16 2.07
C ALA A 168 1.93 -6.21 3.29
N ILE A 169 1.18 -5.14 3.55
CA ILE A 169 0.16 -5.08 4.61
C ILE A 169 -1.26 -5.31 4.06
N LEU A 170 -1.58 -4.80 2.87
CA LEU A 170 -2.95 -4.88 2.35
C LEU A 170 -3.29 -6.22 1.68
N ARG A 171 -2.29 -6.97 1.21
CA ARG A 171 -2.51 -8.22 0.45
C ARG A 171 -2.31 -9.48 1.29
N VAL A 172 -1.60 -9.37 2.42
CA VAL A 172 -1.24 -10.50 3.30
C VAL A 172 -1.25 -10.05 4.75
N GLU A 173 -1.87 -10.82 5.64
CA GLU A 173 -1.91 -10.52 7.08
C GLU A 173 -0.52 -10.55 7.73
N LYS A 174 0.24 -11.63 7.49
CA LYS A 174 1.57 -11.87 8.08
C LYS A 174 2.56 -12.33 7.01
N TRP A 175 3.11 -11.37 6.27
CA TRP A 175 4.03 -11.61 5.15
C TRP A 175 5.21 -12.55 5.47
N LYS A 176 5.78 -12.50 6.69
CA LYS A 176 6.85 -13.41 7.13
C LYS A 176 6.39 -14.87 7.12
N THR A 177 5.36 -15.20 7.89
CA THR A 177 4.82 -16.55 8.05
C THR A 177 4.22 -17.08 6.75
N SER A 178 3.55 -16.23 5.97
CA SER A 178 3.03 -16.63 4.65
C SER A 178 4.16 -16.98 3.67
N THR A 179 5.28 -16.25 3.72
CA THR A 179 6.46 -16.57 2.91
C THR A 179 7.14 -17.84 3.40
N GLU A 180 7.22 -18.09 4.71
CA GLU A 180 7.75 -19.33 5.31
C GLU A 180 6.99 -20.57 4.80
N LEU A 181 5.66 -20.57 4.91
CA LEU A 181 4.80 -21.66 4.43
C LEU A 181 4.88 -21.86 2.91
N LEU A 182 4.92 -20.77 2.15
CA LEU A 182 5.13 -20.83 0.70
C LEU A 182 6.51 -21.40 0.34
N SER A 183 7.54 -21.06 1.11
CA SER A 183 8.89 -21.60 0.95
C SER A 183 8.93 -23.10 1.15
N VAL A 184 8.25 -23.63 2.18
CA VAL A 184 8.12 -25.08 2.43
C VAL A 184 7.51 -25.80 1.22
N SER A 185 6.45 -25.23 0.64
CA SER A 185 5.80 -25.81 -0.54
C SER A 185 6.73 -25.84 -1.75
N ILE A 186 7.40 -24.74 -2.06
CA ILE A 186 8.34 -24.64 -3.18
C ILE A 186 9.55 -25.58 -2.96
N LEU A 187 10.10 -25.61 -1.74
CA LEU A 187 11.24 -26.45 -1.37
C LEU A 187 10.92 -27.94 -1.60
N ARG A 188 9.75 -28.41 -1.14
CA ARG A 188 9.28 -29.78 -1.37
C ARG A 188 9.12 -30.11 -2.85
N THR A 189 8.50 -29.20 -3.63
CA THR A 189 8.29 -29.40 -5.08
C THR A 189 9.61 -29.42 -5.85
N VAL A 190 10.54 -28.53 -5.55
CA VAL A 190 11.81 -28.44 -6.27
C VAL A 190 12.73 -29.62 -5.92
N ILE A 191 12.90 -29.98 -4.64
CA ILE A 191 13.74 -31.12 -4.23
C ILE A 191 13.23 -32.44 -4.85
N GLY A 192 11.92 -32.66 -4.90
CA GLY A 192 11.35 -33.88 -5.49
C GLY A 192 11.64 -34.08 -6.98
N ASN A 193 12.04 -33.03 -7.70
CA ASN A 193 12.40 -33.10 -9.12
C ASN A 193 13.87 -33.47 -9.38
N TYR A 194 14.74 -33.41 -8.36
CA TYR A 194 16.17 -33.69 -8.49
C TYR A 194 16.58 -35.01 -7.82
N SER A 195 17.67 -35.59 -8.34
CA SER A 195 18.39 -36.72 -7.74
C SER A 195 19.25 -36.27 -6.56
N LEU A 196 19.61 -37.19 -5.66
CA LEU A 196 20.53 -36.86 -4.54
C LEU A 196 21.90 -36.38 -5.05
N ALA A 197 22.38 -36.93 -6.16
CA ALA A 197 23.64 -36.53 -6.77
C ALA A 197 23.59 -35.07 -7.28
N GLU A 198 22.53 -34.69 -8.02
CA GLU A 198 22.33 -33.32 -8.49
C GLU A 198 22.19 -32.33 -7.32
N LEU A 199 21.50 -32.70 -6.24
CA LEU A 199 21.37 -31.87 -5.03
C LEU A 199 22.73 -31.57 -4.38
N LEU A 200 23.68 -32.51 -4.43
CA LEU A 200 25.03 -32.33 -3.88
C LEU A 200 25.97 -31.58 -4.83
N THR A 201 25.86 -31.76 -6.14
CA THR A 201 26.78 -31.15 -7.13
C THR A 201 26.32 -29.81 -7.66
N CYS A 202 25.02 -29.60 -7.83
CA CYS A 202 24.44 -28.47 -8.58
C CYS A 202 23.70 -27.46 -7.67
N ARG A 203 24.09 -27.37 -6.39
CA ARG A 203 23.41 -26.56 -5.36
C ARG A 203 23.17 -25.11 -5.77
N GLU A 204 24.09 -24.46 -6.48
CA GLU A 204 23.94 -23.08 -6.95
C GLU A 204 22.79 -22.91 -7.96
N GLU A 205 22.59 -23.88 -8.85
CA GLU A 205 21.48 -23.87 -9.81
C GLU A 205 20.13 -24.07 -9.11
N ILE A 206 20.10 -24.97 -8.12
CA ILE A 206 18.93 -25.27 -7.30
C ILE A 206 18.54 -24.06 -6.43
N ASP A 207 19.50 -23.45 -5.72
CA ASP A 207 19.26 -22.22 -4.95
C ASP A 207 18.81 -21.07 -5.87
N ALA A 208 19.37 -20.96 -7.08
CA ALA A 208 18.92 -19.99 -8.08
C ALA A 208 17.52 -20.29 -8.62
N ARG A 209 17.10 -21.57 -8.71
CA ARG A 209 15.75 -21.99 -9.11
C ARG A 209 14.74 -21.69 -8.00
N LEU A 210 15.02 -22.14 -6.78
CA LEU A 210 14.23 -21.85 -5.57
C LEU A 210 14.02 -20.33 -5.40
N ARG A 211 15.07 -19.52 -5.56
CA ARG A 211 14.96 -18.06 -5.50
C ARG A 211 14.03 -17.51 -6.58
N ARG A 212 14.08 -18.01 -7.82
CA ARG A 212 13.23 -17.55 -8.94
C ARG A 212 11.75 -17.86 -8.69
N ASP A 213 11.43 -19.10 -8.36
CA ASP A 213 10.04 -19.54 -8.14
C ASP A 213 9.41 -18.82 -6.94
N LEU A 214 10.21 -18.50 -5.91
CA LEU A 214 9.77 -17.80 -4.70
C LEU A 214 9.66 -16.27 -4.92
N ASP A 215 10.58 -15.63 -5.64
CA ASP A 215 10.50 -14.19 -5.98
C ASP A 215 9.26 -13.92 -6.87
N GLN A 216 8.97 -14.81 -7.83
CA GLN A 216 7.77 -14.73 -8.67
C GLN A 216 6.46 -14.78 -7.86
N ALA A 217 6.38 -15.64 -6.85
CA ALA A 217 5.18 -15.75 -6.01
C ALA A 217 5.06 -14.58 -5.00
N THR A 218 6.18 -14.08 -4.49
CA THR A 218 6.22 -13.02 -3.45
C THR A 218 6.19 -11.59 -4.00
N GLU A 219 6.46 -11.39 -5.30
CA GLU A 219 6.27 -10.10 -5.99
C GLU A 219 4.82 -9.59 -5.85
N ALA A 220 3.84 -10.50 -5.92
CA ALA A 220 2.44 -10.18 -5.71
C ALA A 220 2.13 -9.59 -4.31
N TRP A 221 3.03 -9.74 -3.34
CA TRP A 221 2.93 -9.22 -1.98
C TRP A 221 3.82 -7.98 -1.74
N GLY A 222 4.60 -7.52 -2.74
CA GLY A 222 5.51 -6.37 -2.58
C GLY A 222 6.80 -6.70 -1.80
N ILE A 223 7.15 -7.98 -1.70
CA ILE A 223 8.38 -8.48 -1.08
C ILE A 223 9.39 -8.83 -2.19
N LYS A 224 10.68 -8.67 -1.93
CA LYS A 224 11.75 -9.12 -2.83
C LYS A 224 12.73 -10.05 -2.14
N VAL A 225 13.01 -11.18 -2.79
CA VAL A 225 13.93 -12.21 -2.30
C VAL A 225 15.36 -11.86 -2.74
N SER A 226 16.21 -11.53 -1.78
CA SER A 226 17.60 -11.18 -2.05
C SER A 226 18.47 -12.42 -2.24
N ARG A 227 18.34 -13.40 -1.33
CA ARG A 227 19.06 -14.68 -1.35
C ARG A 227 18.22 -15.76 -0.69
N LEU A 228 18.40 -17.00 -1.13
CA LEU A 228 17.90 -18.20 -0.48
C LEU A 228 19.10 -19.15 -0.39
N VAL A 229 19.26 -19.82 0.75
CA VAL A 229 20.30 -20.83 0.95
C VAL A 229 19.62 -22.09 1.48
N SER A 230 19.55 -23.13 0.65
CA SER A 230 19.13 -24.47 1.08
C SER A 230 20.30 -25.21 1.73
N ILE A 231 20.07 -25.91 2.83
CA ILE A 231 21.06 -26.66 3.60
C ILE A 231 20.58 -28.11 3.69
N LEU A 232 21.27 -29.00 2.98
CA LEU A 232 21.03 -30.44 3.06
C LEU A 232 21.65 -30.98 4.35
N LEU A 233 20.83 -31.59 5.20
CA LEU A 233 21.29 -32.34 6.36
C LEU A 233 21.21 -33.83 6.02
N ASN A 234 22.36 -34.51 6.01
CA ASN A 234 22.38 -35.95 5.74
C ASN A 234 21.81 -36.72 6.93
N THR A 235 20.57 -37.20 6.83
CA THR A 235 19.90 -38.02 7.85
C THR A 235 20.40 -39.48 7.87
N SER A 236 21.71 -39.67 7.91
CA SER A 236 22.32 -40.97 8.25
C SER A 236 22.48 -41.11 9.77
N ARG A 237 21.36 -40.97 10.49
CA ARG A 237 21.05 -41.42 11.87
C ARG A 237 19.81 -40.68 12.36
N HIS A 238 18.66 -41.34 12.31
CA HIS A 238 17.83 -41.51 13.52
C HIS A 238 16.86 -42.67 13.31
N THR A 239 17.25 -43.83 13.82
CA THR A 239 16.37 -44.96 14.12
C THR A 239 15.48 -44.62 15.32
N VAL A 240 14.21 -45.05 15.26
CA VAL A 240 13.31 -45.36 16.40
C VAL A 240 12.87 -44.18 17.27
N PHE A 241 11.56 -43.88 17.25
CA PHE A 241 10.61 -44.26 18.31
C PHE A 241 9.20 -44.45 17.72
#